data_AF-A0A0M4BLB2-F1
#
_entry.id   AF-A0A0M4BLB2-F1
#
_cell.length_a   1.000
_cell.length_b   1.000
_cell.length_c   1.000
_cell.angle_alpha   90.00
_cell.angle_beta   90.00
_cell.angle_gamma   90.00
#
_symmetry.space_group_name_H-M   'P 1'
#
loop_
_entity.id
_entity.type
_entity.pdbx_description
1 polymer ?
#
loop_
_entity_poly.entity_id
_entity_poly.type
_entity_poly.pdbx_seq_one_letter_code
_entity_poly.pdbx_strand_id
1 'polypeptide(L)'
;MDNAVKITTGFALGLFLSSLYLGSSFLASYLTLYWNLWNPATTWFLIGVMTYASLWESESKLCAIGIFSIAGMWIYYIIAGIIPPLWIYIVVNSIVCLNIIITCIKKRLPIHL
;
A
#
# COMPACT_ATOMS: atom_id res chain seq x y z
N MET A 1 16.80 -22.28 -11.03
CA MET A 1 15.92 -21.17 -11.46
C MET A 1 16.78 -19.91 -11.42
N ASP A 2 17.10 -19.34 -12.58
CA ASP A 2 18.01 -18.18 -12.66
C ASP A 2 17.48 -17.00 -11.85
N ASN A 3 18.41 -16.22 -11.28
CA ASN A 3 18.07 -15.02 -10.51
C ASN A 3 17.20 -14.04 -11.32
N ALA A 4 17.41 -13.95 -12.64
CA ALA A 4 16.57 -13.16 -13.54
C ALA A 4 15.11 -13.63 -13.57
N VAL A 5 14.86 -14.95 -13.55
CA VAL A 5 13.51 -15.53 -13.52
C VAL A 5 12.83 -15.27 -12.17
N LYS A 6 13.59 -15.30 -11.07
CA LYS A 6 13.07 -14.98 -9.73
C LYS A 6 12.69 -13.50 -9.60
N ILE A 7 13.50 -12.58 -10.15
CA ILE A 7 13.20 -11.15 -10.17
C ILE A 7 11.95 -10.87 -11.01
N THR A 8 11.88 -11.39 -12.23
CA THR A 8 10.76 -11.14 -13.14
C THR A 8 9.44 -11.70 -12.61
N THR A 9 9.44 -12.90 -12.05
CA THR A 9 8.24 -13.48 -11.40
C THR A 9 7.83 -12.74 -10.13
N GLY A 10 8.81 -12.27 -9.33
CA GLY A 10 8.55 -11.42 -8.16
C GLY A 10 7.96 -10.07 -8.54
N PHE A 11 8.46 -9.45 -9.61
CA PHE A 11 7.95 -8.20 -10.16
C PHE A 11 6.52 -8.34 -10.70
N ALA A 12 6.25 -9.38 -11.50
CA ALA A 12 4.92 -9.65 -12.05
C ALA A 12 3.88 -9.90 -10.94
N LEU A 13 4.23 -10.68 -9.93
CA LEU A 13 3.36 -10.91 -8.77
C LEU A 13 3.17 -9.64 -7.94
N GLY A 14 4.22 -8.83 -7.77
CA GLY A 14 4.14 -7.53 -7.12
C GLY A 14 3.19 -6.57 -7.83
N LEU A 15 3.26 -6.47 -9.16
CA LEU A 15 2.34 -5.67 -9.96
C LEU A 15 0.89 -6.14 -9.83
N PHE A 16 0.67 -7.46 -9.85
CA PHE A 16 -0.66 -8.04 -9.66
C PHE A 16 -1.24 -7.74 -8.26
N LEU A 17 -0.44 -7.86 -7.20
CA LEU A 17 -0.88 -7.50 -5.85
C LEU A 17 -1.10 -6.00 -5.69
N SER A 18 -0.30 -5.17 -6.38
CA SER A 18 -0.47 -3.72 -6.38
C SER A 18 -1.78 -3.31 -7.08
N SER A 19 -2.14 -3.95 -8.19
CA SER A 19 -3.41 -3.69 -8.86
C SER A 19 -4.61 -4.16 -8.03
N LEU A 20 -4.51 -5.30 -7.36
CA LEU A 20 -5.51 -5.76 -6.40
C LEU A 20 -5.68 -4.77 -5.25
N TYR A 21 -4.58 -4.28 -4.66
CA TYR A 21 -4.60 -3.27 -3.60
C TYR A 21 -5.32 -1.99 -4.04
N LEU A 22 -4.97 -1.45 -5.22
CA LEU A 22 -5.62 -0.25 -5.75
C LEU A 22 -7.11 -0.51 -6.01
N GLY A 23 -7.44 -1.61 -6.69
CA GLY A 23 -8.82 -1.98 -7.03
C GLY A 23 -9.68 -2.15 -5.78
N SER A 24 -9.21 -2.89 -4.78
CA SER A 24 -9.93 -3.09 -3.52
C SER A 24 -10.08 -1.78 -2.74
N SER A 25 -9.07 -0.92 -2.77
CA SER A 25 -9.13 0.37 -2.08
C SER A 25 -10.16 1.31 -2.71
N PHE A 26 -10.16 1.43 -4.04
CA PHE A 26 -11.17 2.21 -4.76
C PHE A 26 -12.58 1.66 -4.56
N LEU A 27 -12.75 0.33 -4.69
CA LEU A 27 -14.05 -0.30 -4.54
C LEU A 27 -14.60 -0.15 -3.12
N ALA A 28 -13.76 -0.39 -2.10
CA ALA A 28 -14.17 -0.25 -0.70
C ALA A 28 -14.53 1.19 -0.38
N SER A 29 -13.72 2.17 -0.80
CA SER A 29 -14.01 3.59 -0.62
C SER A 29 -15.28 4.05 -1.35
N TYR A 30 -15.58 3.48 -2.51
CA TYR A 30 -16.82 3.75 -3.23
C TYR A 30 -18.04 3.19 -2.50
N LEU A 31 -17.97 1.92 -2.06
CA LEU A 31 -19.06 1.29 -1.32
C LEU A 31 -19.34 2.01 0.01
N THR A 32 -18.30 2.50 0.68
CA THR A 32 -18.46 3.21 1.95
C THR A 32 -19.06 4.59 1.78
N LEU A 33 -18.76 5.28 0.68
CA LEU A 33 -19.47 6.49 0.28
C LEU A 33 -20.93 6.18 -0.08
N TYR A 34 -21.18 5.14 -0.88
CA TYR A 34 -22.51 4.76 -1.37
C TYR A 34 -23.48 4.39 -0.24
N TRP A 35 -23.02 3.61 0.74
CA TRP A 35 -23.81 3.21 1.91
C TRP A 35 -23.71 4.18 3.10
N ASN A 36 -23.01 5.30 2.94
CA ASN A 36 -22.83 6.32 3.98
C ASN A 36 -22.35 5.75 5.33
N LEU A 37 -21.44 4.77 5.29
CA LEU A 37 -20.98 4.04 6.47
C LEU A 37 -19.99 4.86 7.30
N TRP A 38 -18.98 5.40 6.63
CA TRP A 38 -17.89 6.18 7.22
C TRP A 38 -17.14 6.94 6.12
N ASN A 39 -16.31 7.90 6.51
CA ASN A 39 -15.53 8.69 5.55
C ASN A 39 -14.62 7.76 4.72
N PRO A 40 -14.59 7.92 3.37
CA PRO A 40 -13.68 7.16 2.50
C PRO A 40 -12.21 7.19 2.94
N ALA A 41 -11.74 8.30 3.52
CA ALA A 41 -10.38 8.43 4.05
C ALA A 41 -10.05 7.39 5.14
N THR A 42 -11.03 7.04 5.98
CA THR A 42 -10.91 5.98 6.99
C THR A 42 -10.75 4.60 6.34
N THR A 43 -11.43 4.37 5.21
CA THR A 43 -11.33 3.12 4.45
C THR A 43 -9.92 2.95 3.86
N TRP A 44 -9.38 4.02 3.27
CA TRP A 44 -7.99 4.04 2.77
C TRP A 44 -6.97 3.79 3.87
N PHE A 45 -7.17 4.39 5.06
CA PHE A 45 -6.30 4.15 6.21
C PHE A 45 -6.33 2.69 6.66
N LEU A 46 -7.52 2.10 6.82
CA LEU A 46 -7.67 0.70 7.24
C LEU A 46 -7.02 -0.27 6.27
N ILE A 47 -7.26 -0.10 4.97
CA ILE A 47 -6.66 -0.96 3.94
C ILE A 47 -5.15 -0.77 3.91
N GLY A 48 -4.67 0.46 4.08
CA GLY A 48 -3.24 0.76 4.22
C GLY A 48 -2.61 0.02 5.41
N VAL A 49 -3.22 0.09 6.59
CA VAL A 49 -2.74 -0.61 7.79
C VAL A 49 -2.72 -2.13 7.58
N MET A 50 -3.77 -2.73 7.02
CA MET A 50 -3.82 -4.17 6.72
C MET A 50 -2.73 -4.58 5.71
N THR A 51 -2.49 -3.74 4.71
CA THR A 51 -1.45 -3.96 3.71
C THR A 51 -0.07 -3.97 4.38
N TYR A 52 0.23 -2.98 5.23
CA TYR A 52 1.53 -2.94 5.92
C TYR A 52 1.69 -4.00 7.01
N ALA A 53 0.60 -4.42 7.67
CA ALA A 53 0.64 -5.59 8.55
C ALA A 53 1.08 -6.85 7.78
N SER A 54 0.63 -7.00 6.53
CA SER A 54 1.01 -8.11 5.65
C SER A 54 2.44 -7.99 5.09
N LEU A 55 2.98 -6.76 4.99
CA LEU A 55 4.33 -6.48 4.48
C LEU A 55 5.40 -6.40 5.59
N TRP A 56 5.00 -6.43 6.87
CA TRP A 56 5.86 -6.22 8.04
C TRP A 56 7.03 -7.20 8.09
N GLU A 57 6.84 -8.43 7.63
CA GLU A 57 7.89 -9.47 7.56
C GLU A 57 9.07 -9.11 6.63
N SER A 58 8.96 -8.07 5.79
CA SER A 58 10.00 -7.74 4.81
C SER A 58 11.13 -6.83 5.32
N GLU A 59 11.04 -6.37 6.58
CA GLU A 59 12.03 -5.54 7.32
C GLU A 59 12.67 -4.41 6.49
N SER A 60 11.94 -3.84 5.52
CA SER A 60 12.51 -2.84 4.63
C SER A 60 12.36 -1.44 5.22
N LYS A 61 13.40 -0.61 5.14
CA LYS A 61 13.33 0.83 5.49
C LYS A 61 12.22 1.57 4.73
N LEU A 62 11.89 1.10 3.52
CA LEU A 62 10.79 1.61 2.70
C LEU A 62 9.40 1.27 3.28
N CYS A 63 9.25 0.17 4.02
CA CYS A 63 8.01 -0.14 4.71
C CYS A 63 7.72 0.87 5.83
N ALA A 64 8.74 1.30 6.57
CA ALA A 64 8.59 2.36 7.57
C ALA A 64 8.11 3.67 6.93
N ILE A 65 8.70 4.08 5.80
CA ILE A 65 8.27 5.28 5.05
C ILE A 65 6.79 5.18 4.66
N GLY A 66 6.35 4.00 4.24
CA GLY A 66 4.96 3.72 3.90
C GLY A 66 3.98 3.86 5.06
N ILE A 67 4.34 3.26 6.20
CA ILE A 67 3.55 3.36 7.44
C ILE A 67 3.45 4.82 7.90
N PHE A 68 4.57 5.55 7.90
CA PHE A 68 4.58 6.98 8.23
C PHE A 68 3.73 7.80 7.26
N SER A 69 3.72 7.45 5.97
CA SER A 69 2.92 8.14 4.96
C SER A 69 1.41 7.94 5.18
N ILE A 70 0.98 6.71 5.52
CA ILE A 70 -0.43 6.42 5.83
C ILE A 70 -0.85 7.07 7.15
N ALA A 71 -0.02 6.97 8.19
CA ALA A 71 -0.27 7.61 9.47
C ALA A 71 -0.33 9.14 9.33
N GLY A 72 0.58 9.74 8.58
CA GLY A 72 0.61 11.16 8.29
C GLY A 72 -0.64 11.64 7.54
N MET A 73 -1.12 10.87 6.56
CA MET A 73 -2.37 11.16 5.85
C MET A 73 -3.59 11.12 6.78
N TRP A 74 -3.62 10.16 7.71
CA TRP A 74 -4.70 10.03 8.69
C TRP A 74 -4.68 11.14 9.75
N ILE A 75 -3.49 11.49 10.26
CA ILE A 75 -3.31 12.62 11.18
C ILE A 75 -3.71 13.93 10.50
N TYR A 76 -3.29 14.14 9.23
CA TYR A 76 -3.69 15.30 8.46
C TYR A 76 -5.21 15.39 8.33
N TYR A 77 -5.88 14.28 8.01
CA TYR A 77 -7.34 14.23 7.94
C TYR A 77 -8.02 14.58 9.28
N ILE A 78 -7.53 14.04 10.41
CA ILE A 78 -8.11 14.32 11.73
C ILE A 78 -7.91 15.78 12.15
N ILE A 79 -6.72 16.33 11.95
CA ILE A 79 -6.37 17.67 12.44
C ILE A 79 -6.92 18.76 11.52
N ALA A 80 -6.77 18.59 10.20
CA ALA A 80 -7.23 19.59 9.24
C ALA A 80 -8.73 19.48 8.96
N GLY A 81 -9.35 18.31 9.22
CA GLY A 81 -10.75 18.04 8.87
C GLY A 81 -11.01 18.05 7.36
N ILE A 82 -9.95 18.04 6.54
CA ILE A 82 -10.00 18.16 5.09
C ILE A 82 -9.59 16.83 4.47
N ILE A 83 -10.34 16.41 3.45
CA ILE A 83 -9.98 15.25 2.64
C ILE A 83 -8.67 15.57 1.91
N PRO A 84 -7.62 14.74 2.05
CA PRO A 84 -6.36 14.96 1.36
C PRO A 84 -6.57 15.20 -0.14
N PRO A 85 -5.91 16.18 -0.76
CA PRO A 85 -5.98 16.37 -2.20
C PRO A 85 -5.50 15.11 -2.95
N LEU A 86 -6.05 14.90 -4.16
CA LEU A 86 -5.83 13.70 -4.97
C LEU A 86 -4.34 13.34 -5.15
N TRP A 87 -3.47 14.33 -5.28
CA TRP A 87 -2.04 14.10 -5.45
C TRP A 87 -1.39 13.42 -4.24
N ILE A 88 -1.86 13.71 -3.01
CA ILE A 88 -1.37 13.02 -1.79
C ILE A 88 -1.75 11.54 -1.87
N TYR A 89 -2.98 11.23 -2.27
CA TYR A 89 -3.41 9.85 -2.48
C TYR A 89 -2.55 9.16 -3.54
N ILE A 90 -2.24 9.80 -4.66
CA ILE A 90 -1.38 9.22 -5.71
C ILE A 90 0.02 8.91 -5.15
N VAL A 91 0.63 9.84 -4.42
CA VAL A 91 1.97 9.68 -3.85
C VAL A 91 1.99 8.55 -2.82
N VAL A 92 1.07 8.56 -1.85
CA VAL A 92 1.00 7.53 -0.80
C VAL A 92 0.78 6.15 -1.42
N ASN A 93 -0.18 6.02 -2.34
CA ASN A 93 -0.46 4.74 -3.00
C ASN A 93 0.71 4.23 -3.84
N SER A 94 1.47 5.13 -4.48
CA SER A 94 2.68 4.76 -5.22
C SER A 94 3.75 4.18 -4.29
N ILE A 95 3.93 4.76 -3.09
CA ILE A 95 4.83 4.23 -2.06
C ILE A 95 4.37 2.84 -1.59
N VAL A 96 3.06 2.64 -1.40
CA VAL A 96 2.52 1.33 -1.02
C VAL A 96 2.77 0.29 -2.11
N CYS A 97 2.45 0.60 -3.36
CA CYS A 97 2.67 -0.30 -4.49
C CYS A 97 4.15 -0.67 -4.67
N LEU A 98 5.05 0.31 -4.56
CA LEU A 98 6.50 0.05 -4.58
C LEU A 98 6.92 -0.91 -3.47
N ASN A 99 6.39 -0.74 -2.25
CA ASN A 99 6.66 -1.64 -1.14
C ASN A 99 6.17 -3.06 -1.42
N ILE A 100 4.94 -3.22 -1.95
CA ILE A 100 4.42 -4.54 -2.35
C ILE A 100 5.36 -5.22 -3.35
N ILE A 101 5.78 -4.50 -4.40
CA ILE A 101 6.67 -5.04 -5.43
C ILE A 101 8.02 -5.46 -4.84
N ILE A 102 8.64 -4.60 -4.02
CA ILE A 102 9.93 -4.88 -3.40
C ILE A 102 9.84 -6.08 -2.47
N THR A 103 8.80 -6.18 -1.65
CA THR A 103 8.58 -7.33 -0.76
C THR A 103 8.44 -8.63 -1.55
N CYS A 104 7.74 -8.61 -2.69
CA CYS A 104 7.57 -9.78 -3.55
C CYS A 104 8.87 -10.22 -4.21
N ILE A 105 9.72 -9.27 -4.63
CA ILE A 105 11.06 -9.56 -5.15
C ILE A 105 11.94 -10.16 -4.05
N LYS A 106 11.97 -9.54 -2.86
CA LYS A 106 12.76 -10.01 -1.71
C LYS A 106 12.36 -11.41 -1.24
N LYS A 107 11.06 -11.70 -1.12
CA LYS A 107 10.60 -13.05 -0.72
C LYS A 107 11.05 -14.15 -1.70
N ARG A 108 11.26 -13.83 -2.99
CA ARG A 108 11.75 -14.78 -4.00
C ARG A 108 13.27 -14.81 -4.17
N LEU A 109 13.96 -13.76 -3.74
CA LEU A 109 15.42 -13.73 -3.57
C LEU A 109 15.75 -13.63 -2.08
N PRO A 110 15.73 -14.76 -1.33
CA PRO A 110 16.36 -14.81 -0.03
C PRO A 110 17.88 -14.77 -0.26
N ILE A 111 18.39 -13.61 -0.65
CA ILE A 111 19.79 -13.30 -0.48
C ILE A 111 19.87 -12.90 0.98
N HIS A 112 20.43 -13.80 1.80
CA HIS A 112 21.04 -13.40 3.06
C HIS A 112 22.06 -12.31 2.70
N LEU A 113 21.69 -11.07 2.97
CA LEU A 113 22.53 -9.89 2.83
C LEU A 113 22.81 -9.40 4.24
#